data_AF-A0A8T1C4Y5-F1
#
_entry.id   AF-A0A8T1C4Y5-F1
#
_cell.length_a   1.000
_cell.length_b   1.000
_cell.length_c   1.000
_cell.angle_alpha   90.00
_cell.angle_beta   90.00
_cell.angle_gamma   90.00
#
_symmetry.space_group_name_H-M   'P 1'
#
loop_
_entity.id
_entity.type
_entity.pdbx_description
1 polymer ?
#
loop_
_entity_poly.entity_id
_entity_poly.type
_entity_poly.pdbx_seq_one_letter_code
_entity_poly.pdbx_strand_id
1 'polypeptide(L)'
;MEEGPESDSSLGDMLSEDATASLQLAQEDPLLQIEEAEAAQQVTVSDDNDASCEEVVPVELRSRFNAAVDKSLLAEVLSTPPFHADRIEVTGVWKGIPSRLNQSVSASFSFRACRDRTSLLLRKYAVRKKRNIAASSTSEVHTNDDDVLEQLQQLKDEAVTQRQTKKSIAASKTQKVETAGQRPMQPAEQRYVNKF
;
A
#
# COMPACT_ATOMS: atom_id res chain seq x y z
N MET A 1 38.97 57.85 -16.00
CA MET A 1 38.47 57.41 -17.31
C MET A 1 38.55 55.90 -17.28
N GLU A 2 37.63 55.29 -16.54
CA GLU A 2 36.28 54.88 -16.97
C GLU A 2 36.37 53.58 -17.79
N GLU A 3 36.13 52.44 -17.14
CA GLU A 3 34.82 51.78 -16.94
C GLU A 3 34.41 51.03 -18.22
N GLY A 4 34.30 49.70 -18.10
CA GLY A 4 33.89 48.81 -19.18
C GLY A 4 32.37 48.65 -19.21
N PRO A 5 31.73 48.67 -20.39
CA PRO A 5 30.30 48.39 -20.52
C PRO A 5 30.13 46.91 -20.93
N GLU A 6 29.62 46.01 -20.08
CA GLU A 6 28.24 45.81 -19.60
C GLU A 6 27.52 44.69 -20.37
N SER A 7 27.08 43.69 -19.60
CA SER A 7 26.29 42.55 -20.04
C SER A 7 24.85 42.99 -20.23
N ASP A 8 24.24 42.65 -21.37
CA ASP A 8 22.79 42.78 -21.53
C ASP A 8 22.13 41.40 -21.35
N SER A 9 21.48 41.25 -20.20
CA SER A 9 20.50 40.21 -19.92
C SER A 9 19.13 40.78 -20.25
N SER A 10 18.55 40.41 -21.39
CA SER A 10 17.16 40.76 -21.71
C SER A 10 16.24 39.57 -21.45
N LEU A 11 15.52 39.70 -20.34
CA LEU A 11 14.49 38.80 -19.82
C LEU A 11 13.15 39.29 -20.37
N GLY A 12 12.66 38.65 -21.43
CA GLY A 12 11.35 38.93 -22.03
C GLY A 12 10.29 37.99 -21.49
N ASP A 13 9.62 38.43 -20.42
CA ASP A 13 8.43 37.82 -19.84
C ASP A 13 7.24 37.96 -20.82
N MET A 14 6.60 36.85 -21.21
CA MET A 14 5.37 36.85 -22.00
C MET A 14 4.38 35.86 -21.41
N LEU A 15 3.76 36.23 -20.30
CA LEU A 15 2.51 35.64 -19.85
C LEU A 15 1.36 36.42 -20.49
N SER A 16 0.69 35.78 -21.44
CA SER A 16 -0.57 36.23 -22.04
C SER A 16 -1.70 35.41 -21.42
N GLU A 17 -2.37 35.99 -20.44
CA GLU A 17 -3.54 35.43 -19.77
C GLU A 17 -4.78 36.23 -20.17
N ASP A 18 -5.56 35.72 -21.13
CA ASP A 18 -6.98 36.02 -21.26
C ASP A 18 -7.67 34.99 -22.16
N ALA A 19 -8.52 34.15 -21.56
CA ALA A 19 -9.54 33.39 -22.27
C ALA A 19 -10.66 32.98 -21.30
N THR A 20 -11.46 33.96 -20.89
CA THR A 20 -12.81 33.68 -20.40
C THR A 20 -13.71 33.31 -21.57
N ALA A 21 -14.23 32.08 -21.60
CA ALA A 21 -15.34 31.72 -22.46
C ALA A 21 -16.38 30.94 -21.63
N SER A 22 -17.34 31.67 -21.09
CA SER A 22 -18.63 31.14 -20.67
C SER A 22 -19.43 30.75 -21.90
N LEU A 23 -19.94 29.52 -21.97
CA LEU A 23 -21.02 29.17 -22.90
C LEU A 23 -22.16 28.48 -22.14
N GLN A 24 -23.32 29.09 -22.31
CA GLN A 24 -24.60 28.85 -21.66
C GLN A 24 -25.30 27.57 -22.14
N LEU A 25 -26.06 26.99 -21.20
CA LEU A 25 -27.42 26.46 -21.33
C LEU A 25 -27.93 26.07 -22.73
N ALA A 26 -28.25 24.79 -22.90
CA ALA A 26 -29.40 24.34 -23.66
C ALA A 26 -30.08 23.17 -22.92
N GLN A 27 -31.35 23.40 -22.58
CA GLN A 27 -32.40 22.44 -22.23
C GLN A 27 -32.57 21.46 -23.44
N GLU A 28 -33.11 20.23 -23.40
CA GLU A 28 -34.52 19.83 -23.20
C GLU A 28 -34.63 18.29 -23.01
N ASP A 29 -35.59 17.84 -22.19
CA ASP A 29 -36.06 16.45 -21.92
C ASP A 29 -36.86 15.89 -23.15
N PRO A 30 -37.03 14.56 -23.36
CA PRO A 30 -38.08 13.84 -22.62
C PRO A 30 -37.83 12.33 -22.32
N LEU A 31 -38.13 11.96 -21.07
CA LEU A 31 -38.78 10.73 -20.60
C LEU A 31 -39.04 9.60 -21.63
N LEU A 32 -38.43 8.43 -21.41
CA LEU A 32 -39.06 7.13 -21.69
C LEU A 32 -38.96 6.20 -20.49
N GLN A 33 -40.08 5.54 -20.27
CA GLN A 33 -40.58 4.86 -19.10
C GLN A 33 -40.55 3.34 -19.35
N ILE A 34 -40.20 2.57 -18.30
CA ILE A 34 -40.68 1.20 -17.96
C ILE A 34 -40.09 0.09 -18.89
N GLU A 35 -39.46 -0.99 -18.41
CA GLU A 35 -40.10 -2.12 -17.73
C GLU A 35 -39.16 -2.93 -16.81
N GLU A 36 -39.81 -3.34 -15.74
CA GLU A 36 -39.54 -4.26 -14.65
C GLU A 36 -39.18 -5.69 -15.11
N ALA A 37 -38.18 -6.30 -14.47
CA ALA A 37 -38.13 -7.75 -14.29
C ALA A 37 -37.39 -8.08 -12.99
N GLU A 38 -38.20 -8.34 -11.99
CA GLU A 38 -37.89 -8.87 -10.67
C GLU A 38 -37.23 -10.26 -10.74
N ALA A 39 -36.14 -10.47 -10.02
CA ALA A 39 -35.80 -11.79 -9.46
C ALA A 39 -34.90 -11.61 -8.23
N ALA A 40 -35.52 -11.72 -7.07
CA ALA A 40 -34.87 -11.75 -5.78
C ALA A 40 -33.81 -12.85 -5.69
N GLN A 41 -32.62 -12.50 -5.20
CA GLN A 41 -31.89 -13.42 -4.33
C GLN A 41 -31.20 -12.63 -3.22
N GLN A 42 -31.84 -12.70 -2.05
CA GLN A 42 -31.27 -12.38 -0.77
C GLN A 42 -29.95 -13.14 -0.60
N VAL A 43 -28.85 -12.41 -0.58
CA VAL A 43 -27.73 -12.77 0.27
C VAL A 43 -27.57 -11.58 1.20
N THR A 44 -28.10 -11.75 2.41
CA THR A 44 -27.68 -10.98 3.56
C THR A 44 -26.18 -11.21 3.71
N VAL A 45 -25.39 -10.33 3.13
CA VAL A 45 -24.01 -10.16 3.56
C VAL A 45 -24.16 -9.62 4.97
N SER A 46 -23.97 -10.48 5.97
CA SER A 46 -23.75 -10.05 7.33
C SER A 46 -22.59 -9.07 7.29
N ASP A 47 -22.94 -7.79 7.29
CA ASP A 47 -22.07 -6.69 7.60
C ASP A 47 -21.80 -6.77 9.11
N ASP A 48 -21.04 -7.80 9.50
CA ASP A 48 -20.24 -7.76 10.72
C ASP A 48 -19.03 -6.86 10.43
N ASN A 49 -19.32 -5.61 10.05
CA ASN A 49 -18.46 -4.50 10.34
C ASN A 49 -18.46 -4.39 11.85
N ASP A 50 -17.58 -5.16 12.47
CA ASP A 50 -17.11 -4.94 13.83
C ASP A 50 -16.52 -3.52 13.85
N ALA A 51 -17.43 -2.56 14.03
CA ALA A 51 -17.17 -1.24 14.55
C ALA A 51 -16.70 -1.43 15.99
N SER A 52 -15.59 -2.15 16.15
CA SER A 52 -14.70 -2.02 17.29
C SER A 52 -14.28 -0.57 17.23
N CYS A 53 -14.95 0.24 18.04
CA CYS A 53 -14.62 1.62 18.27
C CYS A 53 -13.17 1.63 18.75
N GLU A 54 -12.25 1.70 17.80
CA GLU A 54 -10.84 1.90 18.03
C GLU A 54 -10.77 3.15 18.90
N GLU A 55 -10.32 3.00 20.14
CA GLU A 55 -10.25 4.07 21.12
C GLU A 55 -9.64 5.30 20.45
N VAL A 56 -10.50 6.25 20.09
CA VAL A 56 -10.10 7.41 19.32
C VAL A 56 -9.39 8.29 20.33
N VAL A 57 -8.08 8.13 20.46
CA VAL A 57 -7.25 9.05 21.24
C VAL A 57 -7.60 10.45 20.74
N PRO A 58 -8.15 11.33 21.61
CA PRO A 58 -8.50 12.69 21.26
C PRO A 58 -7.35 13.36 20.52
N VAL A 59 -7.64 14.13 19.47
CA VAL A 59 -6.61 14.69 18.58
C VAL A 59 -5.59 15.53 19.37
N GLU A 60 -6.01 16.18 20.46
CA GLU A 60 -5.15 16.93 21.38
C GLU A 60 -4.15 16.09 22.19
N LEU A 61 -4.40 14.78 22.36
CA LEU A 61 -3.51 13.87 23.08
C LEU A 61 -2.55 13.10 22.16
N ARG A 62 -2.64 13.29 20.83
CA ARG A 62 -1.80 12.56 19.88
C ARG A 62 -0.41 13.15 19.81
N SER A 63 0.59 12.34 20.14
CA SER A 63 1.98 12.74 20.01
C SER A 63 2.39 12.89 18.54
N ARG A 64 3.40 13.73 18.29
CA ARG A 64 3.98 13.93 16.96
C ARG A 64 5.23 13.06 16.76
N PHE A 65 5.40 12.53 15.56
CA PHE A 65 6.64 11.84 15.19
C PHE A 65 7.78 12.85 14.97
N ASN A 66 8.96 12.50 15.47
CA ASN A 66 10.23 13.18 15.24
C ASN A 66 11.32 12.11 15.01
N ALA A 67 12.55 12.52 14.67
CA ALA A 67 13.63 11.59 14.33
C ALA A 67 13.95 10.57 15.45
N ALA A 68 13.92 10.98 16.73
CA ALA A 68 14.18 10.07 17.85
C ALA A 68 13.05 9.03 18.03
N VAL A 69 11.80 9.47 17.86
CA VAL A 69 10.63 8.57 17.88
C VAL A 69 10.63 7.67 16.65
N ASP A 70 11.00 8.16 15.48
CA ASP A 70 11.11 7.36 14.25
C ASP A 70 12.12 6.24 14.43
N LYS A 71 13.29 6.53 14.99
CA LYS A 71 14.30 5.51 15.32
C LYS A 71 13.75 4.44 16.26
N SER A 72 13.04 4.86 17.31
CA SER A 72 12.44 3.94 18.29
C SER A 72 11.31 3.09 17.65
N LEU A 73 10.49 3.70 16.79
CA LEU A 73 9.46 3.01 16.01
C LEU A 73 10.08 1.97 15.08
N LEU A 74 11.13 2.32 14.34
CA LEU A 74 11.80 1.40 13.42
C LEU A 74 12.43 0.23 14.15
N ALA A 75 13.03 0.46 15.32
CA ALA A 75 13.56 -0.61 16.18
C ALA A 75 12.46 -1.57 16.66
N GLU A 76 11.30 -1.05 17.09
CA GLU A 76 10.15 -1.87 17.50
C GLU A 76 9.57 -2.70 16.35
N VAL A 77 9.45 -2.10 15.16
CA VAL A 77 8.96 -2.81 13.96
C VAL A 77 9.96 -3.89 13.54
N LEU A 78 11.27 -3.63 13.63
CA LEU A 78 12.29 -4.61 13.29
C LEU A 78 12.33 -5.76 14.31
N SER A 79 12.12 -5.48 15.59
CA SER A 79 12.06 -6.51 16.65
C SER A 79 10.82 -7.40 16.53
N THR A 80 9.69 -6.87 16.08
CA THR A 80 8.47 -7.66 15.82
C THR A 80 7.93 -7.41 14.40
N PRO A 81 8.55 -8.01 13.35
CA PRO A 81 8.23 -7.70 11.97
C PRO A 81 6.79 -8.07 11.58
N PRO A 82 5.91 -7.11 11.26
CA PRO A 82 4.54 -7.41 10.86
C PRO A 82 4.45 -8.05 9.46
N PHE A 83 5.51 -7.98 8.65
CA PHE A 83 5.51 -8.49 7.29
C PHE A 83 5.48 -10.04 7.22
N HIS A 84 6.08 -10.70 8.22
CA HIS A 84 6.12 -12.16 8.34
C HIS A 84 4.91 -12.75 9.06
N ALA A 85 4.14 -11.91 9.75
CA ALA A 85 2.94 -12.35 10.44
C ALA A 85 1.91 -12.92 9.46
N ASP A 86 1.20 -13.95 9.93
CA ASP A 86 0.07 -14.50 9.19
C ASP A 86 -1.04 -13.44 9.03
N ARG A 87 -1.86 -13.62 7.98
CA ARG A 87 -2.90 -12.64 7.63
C ARG A 87 -3.85 -12.33 8.80
N ILE A 88 -4.11 -13.31 9.65
CA ILE A 88 -4.99 -13.17 10.82
C ILE A 88 -4.29 -12.48 12.00
N GLU A 89 -2.97 -12.57 12.10
CA GLU A 89 -2.19 -12.07 13.23
C GLU A 89 -1.61 -10.68 12.98
N VAL A 90 -1.45 -10.27 11.71
CA VAL A 90 -0.79 -9.01 11.33
C VAL A 90 -1.39 -7.79 12.04
N THR A 91 -2.70 -7.76 12.23
CA THR A 91 -3.38 -6.68 12.98
C THR A 91 -2.99 -6.70 14.45
N GLY A 92 -2.91 -7.87 15.07
CA GLY A 92 -2.46 -8.02 16.46
C GLY A 92 -1.01 -7.57 16.64
N VAL A 93 -0.13 -7.95 15.71
CA VAL A 93 1.28 -7.49 15.70
C VAL A 93 1.35 -5.97 15.60
N TRP A 94 0.60 -5.36 14.67
CA TRP A 94 0.55 -3.90 14.56
C TRP A 94 -0.01 -3.23 15.82
N LYS A 95 -1.01 -3.81 16.49
CA LYS A 95 -1.54 -3.29 17.77
C LYS A 95 -0.52 -3.37 18.92
N GLY A 96 0.38 -4.36 18.92
CA GLY A 96 1.42 -4.51 19.93
C GLY A 96 2.53 -3.45 19.85
N ILE A 97 2.87 -3.00 18.64
CA ILE A 97 3.95 -2.01 18.39
C ILE A 97 3.73 -0.68 19.14
N PRO A 98 2.60 0.05 18.99
CA PRO A 98 2.39 1.29 19.72
C PRO A 98 2.33 1.08 21.23
N SER A 99 1.87 -0.08 21.73
CA SER A 99 1.86 -0.36 23.16
C SER A 99 3.27 -0.28 23.75
N ARG A 100 4.26 -0.89 23.09
CA ARG A 100 5.66 -0.88 23.54
C ARG A 100 6.34 0.46 23.28
N LEU A 101 6.08 1.06 22.11
CA LEU A 101 6.61 2.37 21.76
C LEU A 101 6.13 3.46 22.74
N ASN A 102 4.83 3.50 23.04
CA ASN A 102 4.25 4.51 23.94
C ASN A 102 4.82 4.38 25.36
N GLN A 103 5.06 3.15 25.82
CA GLN A 103 5.73 2.89 27.10
C GLN A 103 7.18 3.38 27.10
N SER A 104 7.93 3.18 26.02
CA SER A 104 9.35 3.55 25.95
C SER A 104 9.60 5.04 25.78
N VAL A 105 8.76 5.74 25.01
CA VAL A 105 8.95 7.18 24.71
C VAL A 105 7.99 8.10 25.45
N SER A 106 7.18 7.58 26.39
CA SER A 106 6.18 8.34 27.16
C SER A 106 5.29 9.20 26.25
N ALA A 107 4.71 8.57 25.23
CA ALA A 107 3.93 9.22 24.17
C ALA A 107 2.61 8.46 23.93
N SER A 108 1.74 9.02 23.09
CA SER A 108 0.49 8.38 22.68
C SER A 108 0.36 8.36 21.16
N PHE A 109 0.69 7.20 20.58
CA PHE A 109 0.49 6.88 19.17
C PHE A 109 -0.51 5.74 19.01
N SER A 110 -1.36 5.84 17.99
CA SER A 110 -2.21 4.73 17.56
C SER A 110 -1.44 3.78 16.64
N PHE A 111 -1.87 2.51 16.55
CA PHE A 111 -1.20 1.55 15.66
C PHE A 111 -1.27 1.99 14.19
N ARG A 112 -2.38 2.62 13.77
CA ARG A 112 -2.50 3.23 12.43
C ARG A 112 -1.43 4.27 12.19
N ALA A 113 -1.22 5.19 13.14
CA ALA A 113 -0.21 6.23 13.02
C ALA A 113 1.21 5.64 12.90
N CYS A 114 1.54 4.63 13.72
CA CYS A 114 2.80 3.90 13.64
C CYS A 114 2.99 3.21 12.28
N ARG A 115 2.00 2.44 11.82
CA ARG A 115 2.03 1.73 10.53
C ARG A 115 2.21 2.67 9.35
N ASP A 116 1.45 3.76 9.33
CA ASP A 116 1.47 4.74 8.25
C ASP A 116 2.81 5.50 8.25
N ARG A 117 3.36 5.80 9.44
CA ARG A 117 4.69 6.40 9.58
C ARG A 117 5.80 5.47 9.08
N THR A 118 5.81 4.19 9.48
CA THR A 118 6.76 3.19 8.96
C THR A 118 6.68 3.09 7.43
N SER A 119 5.47 3.05 6.88
CA SER A 119 5.25 3.00 5.43
C SER A 119 5.81 4.23 4.71
N LEU A 120 5.65 5.41 5.31
CA LEU A 120 6.23 6.66 4.79
C LEU A 120 7.76 6.63 4.82
N LEU A 121 8.37 6.16 5.91
CA LEU A 121 9.83 6.07 6.05
C LEU A 121 10.44 5.13 5.01
N LEU A 122 9.86 3.94 4.83
CA LEU A 122 10.28 2.98 3.79
C LEU A 122 10.20 3.58 2.37
N ARG A 123 9.12 4.31 2.07
CA ARG A 123 8.97 4.98 0.76
C ARG A 123 10.04 6.05 0.54
N LYS A 124 10.31 6.87 1.56
CA LYS A 124 11.36 7.90 1.51
C LYS A 124 12.74 7.27 1.31
N TYR A 125 13.04 6.19 2.01
CA TYR A 125 14.26 5.40 1.83
C TYR A 125 14.38 4.89 0.40
N ALA A 126 13.34 4.25 -0.16
CA ALA A 126 13.37 3.72 -1.51
C ALA A 126 13.66 4.80 -2.57
N VAL A 127 13.07 6.00 -2.42
CA VAL A 127 13.35 7.14 -3.31
C VAL A 127 14.79 7.61 -3.15
N ARG A 128 15.29 7.74 -1.91
CA ARG A 128 16.65 8.17 -1.63
C ARG A 128 17.68 7.17 -2.19
N LYS A 129 17.47 5.87 -1.95
CA LYS A 129 18.34 4.79 -2.44
C LYS A 129 18.45 4.82 -3.96
N LYS A 130 17.32 4.95 -4.67
CA LYS A 130 17.32 5.06 -6.14
C LYS A 130 18.10 6.29 -6.63
N ARG A 131 17.92 7.45 -5.98
CA ARG A 131 18.68 8.67 -6.30
C ARG A 131 20.17 8.48 -6.07
N ASN A 132 20.55 7.85 -4.96
CA ASN A 132 21.94 7.60 -4.61
C ASN A 132 22.61 6.68 -5.65
N ILE A 133 21.97 5.56 -6.00
CA ILE A 133 22.44 4.66 -7.07
C ILE A 133 22.61 5.41 -8.40
N ALA A 134 21.69 6.30 -8.76
CA ALA A 134 21.79 7.10 -9.98
C ALA A 134 22.91 8.16 -9.92
N ALA A 135 23.25 8.63 -8.72
CA ALA A 135 24.25 9.67 -8.47
C ALA A 135 25.63 9.10 -8.08
N SER A 136 25.87 7.80 -8.27
CA SER A 136 26.98 6.99 -7.72
C SER A 136 28.43 7.49 -7.97
N SER A 137 28.63 8.58 -8.71
CA SER A 137 29.93 9.28 -8.82
C SER A 137 30.10 10.42 -7.79
N THR A 138 29.05 10.77 -7.06
CA THR A 138 29.00 11.82 -6.03
C THR A 138 28.66 11.19 -4.69
N SER A 139 29.29 11.66 -3.61
CA SER A 139 29.25 11.08 -2.26
C SER A 139 27.86 10.54 -1.85
N GLU A 140 27.82 9.27 -1.47
CA GLU A 140 26.64 8.58 -0.97
C GLU A 140 26.17 9.21 0.36
N VAL A 141 24.95 9.73 0.38
CA VAL A 141 24.32 10.29 1.59
C VAL A 141 23.60 9.16 2.33
N HIS A 142 24.30 8.58 3.30
CA HIS A 142 23.74 7.65 4.28
C HIS A 142 23.19 8.40 5.51
N THR A 143 22.03 7.97 6.00
CA THR A 143 21.48 8.39 7.29
C THR A 143 21.59 7.25 8.30
N ASN A 144 21.61 7.61 9.59
CA ASN A 144 21.79 6.64 10.69
C ASN A 144 20.74 5.51 10.74
N ASP A 145 19.58 5.69 10.10
CA ASP A 145 18.49 4.71 10.11
C ASP A 145 18.40 3.90 8.79
N ASP A 146 19.29 4.14 7.82
CA ASP A 146 19.22 3.50 6.49
C ASP A 146 19.43 1.99 6.55
N ASP A 147 20.29 1.49 7.44
CA ASP A 147 20.51 0.04 7.64
C ASP A 147 19.23 -0.66 8.11
N VAL A 148 18.52 -0.04 9.07
CA VAL A 148 17.26 -0.59 9.61
C VAL A 148 16.18 -0.56 8.53
N LEU A 149 16.11 0.53 7.75
CA LEU A 149 15.17 0.65 6.64
C LEU A 149 15.46 -0.35 5.53
N GLU A 150 16.73 -0.64 5.25
CA GLU A 150 17.14 -1.68 4.32
C GLU A 150 16.69 -3.05 4.78
N GLN A 151 16.95 -3.41 6.04
CA GLN A 151 16.52 -4.69 6.61
C GLN A 151 15.00 -4.85 6.58
N LEU A 152 14.25 -3.81 6.97
CA LEU A 152 12.79 -3.83 6.92
C LEU A 152 12.26 -3.99 5.49
N GLN A 153 12.92 -3.36 4.50
CA GLN A 153 12.58 -3.52 3.10
C GLN A 153 12.84 -4.95 2.61
N GLN A 154 13.98 -5.56 2.98
CA GLN A 154 14.28 -6.95 2.66
C GLN A 154 13.25 -7.91 3.26
N LEU A 155 12.89 -7.75 4.54
CA LEU A 155 11.87 -8.57 5.20
C LEU A 155 10.51 -8.46 4.52
N LYS A 156 10.15 -7.27 4.02
CA LYS A 156 8.91 -7.05 3.27
C LYS A 156 8.95 -7.78 1.93
N ASP A 157 10.05 -7.69 1.19
CA ASP A 157 10.19 -8.32 -0.13
C ASP A 157 10.27 -9.85 -0.03
N GLU A 158 10.93 -10.36 1.00
CA GLU A 158 10.94 -11.78 1.34
C GLU A 158 9.53 -12.29 1.64
N ALA A 159 8.77 -11.59 2.49
CA ALA A 159 7.41 -11.97 2.82
C ALA A 159 6.49 -12.01 1.58
N VAL A 160 6.66 -11.08 0.64
CA VAL A 160 5.93 -11.09 -0.65
C VAL A 160 6.32 -12.32 -1.47
N THR A 161 7.62 -12.60 -1.57
CA THR A 161 8.15 -13.75 -2.32
C THR A 161 7.64 -15.07 -1.73
N GLN A 162 7.70 -15.24 -0.41
CA GLN A 162 7.19 -16.42 0.28
C GLN A 162 5.68 -16.62 0.09
N ARG A 163 4.89 -15.54 0.10
CA ARG A 163 3.45 -15.63 -0.17
C ARG A 163 3.17 -16.05 -1.62
N GLN A 164 3.93 -15.52 -2.57
CA GLN A 164 3.78 -15.87 -3.97
C GLN A 164 4.18 -17.33 -4.26
N THR A 165 5.25 -17.82 -3.63
CA THR A 165 5.67 -19.23 -3.77
C THR A 165 4.68 -20.18 -3.12
N LYS A 166 4.14 -19.86 -1.94
CA LYS A 166 3.06 -20.64 -1.30
C LYS A 166 1.82 -20.71 -2.21
N LYS A 167 1.44 -19.59 -2.83
CA LYS A 167 0.31 -19.52 -3.77
C LYS A 167 0.54 -20.39 -5.02
N SER A 168 1.73 -20.34 -5.62
CA SER A 168 2.04 -21.15 -6.81
C SER A 168 2.04 -22.65 -6.49
N ILE A 169 2.63 -23.05 -5.35
CA ILE A 169 2.61 -24.45 -4.89
C ILE A 169 1.18 -24.94 -4.66
N ALA A 170 0.32 -24.13 -4.03
CA ALA A 170 -1.09 -24.48 -3.81
C ALA A 170 -1.85 -24.61 -5.14
N ALA A 171 -1.62 -23.72 -6.10
CA ALA A 171 -2.21 -23.80 -7.44
C ALA A 171 -1.78 -25.09 -8.17
N SER A 172 -0.48 -25.42 -8.15
CA SER A 172 0.01 -26.66 -8.77
C SER A 172 -0.52 -27.92 -8.10
N LYS A 173 -0.71 -27.92 -6.78
CA LYS A 173 -1.36 -29.04 -6.06
C LYS A 173 -2.81 -29.21 -6.50
N THR A 174 -3.54 -28.11 -6.63
CA THR A 174 -4.95 -28.12 -7.07
C THR A 174 -5.06 -28.65 -8.49
N GLN A 175 -4.24 -28.16 -9.43
CA GLN A 175 -4.22 -28.63 -10.81
C GLN A 175 -3.91 -30.13 -10.92
N LYS A 176 -2.98 -30.65 -10.11
CA LYS A 176 -2.65 -32.08 -10.07
C LYS A 176 -3.84 -32.93 -9.60
N VAL A 177 -4.58 -32.47 -8.61
CA VAL A 177 -5.78 -33.16 -8.09
C VAL A 177 -6.90 -33.15 -9.13
N GLU A 178 -7.16 -32.01 -9.79
CA GLU A 178 -8.16 -31.90 -10.85
C GLU A 178 -7.84 -32.82 -12.04
N THR A 179 -6.57 -32.82 -12.48
CA THR A 179 -6.11 -33.68 -13.58
C THR A 179 -6.20 -35.17 -13.20
N ALA A 180 -5.90 -35.52 -11.94
CA ALA A 180 -6.06 -36.88 -11.43
C ALA A 180 -7.53 -37.29 -11.32
N GLY A 181 -8.43 -36.36 -11.02
CA GLY A 181 -9.89 -36.59 -10.97
C GLY A 181 -10.51 -36.78 -12.36
N GLN A 182 -9.98 -36.16 -13.40
CA GLN A 182 -10.47 -36.33 -14.78
C GLN A 182 -9.98 -37.62 -15.47
N ARG A 183 -8.77 -38.11 -15.15
CA ARG A 183 -8.23 -39.36 -15.73
C ARG A 183 -9.11 -40.61 -15.57
N PRO A 184 -9.78 -40.88 -14.44
CA PRO A 184 -10.63 -42.07 -14.31
C PRO A 184 -12.00 -41.95 -14.98
N MET A 185 -12.48 -40.73 -15.31
CA MET A 185 -13.75 -40.55 -16.04
C MET A 185 -13.62 -40.81 -17.54
N GLN A 186 -12.50 -40.44 -18.16
CA GLN A 186 -12.32 -40.60 -19.62
C GLN A 186 -12.43 -42.06 -20.13
N PRO A 187 -11.89 -43.09 -19.45
CA PRO A 187 -12.08 -44.49 -19.84
C PRO A 187 -13.49 -45.02 -19.53
N ALA A 188 -14.17 -44.44 -18.53
CA ALA A 188 -15.53 -44.84 -18.16
C ALA A 188 -16.54 -44.31 -19.20
N GLU A 189 -16.39 -43.06 -19.63
CA GLU A 189 -17.23 -42.45 -20.67
C GLU A 189 -17.07 -43.17 -22.01
N GLN A 190 -15.84 -43.47 -22.45
CA GLN A 190 -15.58 -44.21 -23.69
C GLN A 190 -16.20 -45.62 -23.71
N ARG A 191 -16.42 -46.26 -22.56
CA ARG A 191 -17.11 -47.56 -22.46
C ARG A 191 -18.63 -47.47 -22.57
N TYR A 192 -19.22 -46.30 -22.32
CA TYR A 192 -20.65 -46.05 -22.52
C TYR A 192 -20.98 -45.68 -23.97
N VAL A 193 -20.07 -45.01 -24.69
CA VAL A 193 -20.31 -44.62 -26.10
C VAL A 193 -20.16 -45.81 -27.08
N ASN A 194 -19.33 -46.80 -26.77
CA ASN A 194 -19.10 -47.98 -27.64
C ASN A 194 -20.10 -49.13 -27.46
N LYS A 195 -21.24 -48.91 -26.80
CA LYS A 195 -22.25 -49.94 -26.50
C LYS A 195 -23.56 -49.80 -27.27
N PHE A 196 -23.63 -48.93 -28.29
CA PHE A 196 -24.75 -48.81 -29.21
C PHE A 196 -24.30 -48.98 -30.65
#